data_AF-A0A661FVQ9-F1
#
_entry.id   AF-A0A661FVQ9-F1
#
_cell.length_a   1.000
_cell.length_b   1.000
_cell.length_c   1.000
_cell.angle_alpha   90.00
_cell.angle_beta   90.00
_cell.angle_gamma   90.00
#
_symmetry.space_group_name_H-M   'P 1'
#
loop_
_entity.id
_entity.type
_entity.pdbx_description
1 polymer ?
#
loop_
_entity_poly.entity_id
_entity_poly.type
_entity_poly.pdbx_seq_one_letter_code
_entity_poly.pdbx_strand_id
1 'polypeptide(L)'
;MAAANKTLQILDETDALATIQKYGEDLQAGLSGILTARGIEHSFVGHPSMMGLFFSENAPVDYRDWVNTNYEFYDSLAPELHELGILVEPDSREPWFMCEAHDVKCLAETLDKFETAVDITMKKAHAKQGSLRSA
;
A
#
# COMPACT_ATOMS: atom_id res chain seq x y z
N MET A 1 10.34 -30.17 -8.99
CA MET A 1 8.88 -30.20 -8.73
C MET A 1 8.51 -30.37 -7.25
N ALA A 2 9.42 -30.75 -6.35
CA ALA A 2 9.11 -30.92 -4.92
C ALA A 2 8.54 -29.65 -4.24
N ALA A 3 9.14 -28.48 -4.49
CA ALA A 3 8.67 -27.21 -3.91
C ALA A 3 7.24 -26.87 -4.35
N ALA A 4 6.96 -26.90 -5.66
CA ALA A 4 5.63 -26.60 -6.20
C ALA A 4 4.55 -27.54 -5.64
N ASN A 5 4.83 -28.85 -5.56
CA ASN A 5 3.89 -29.81 -4.98
C ASN A 5 3.62 -29.50 -3.50
N LYS A 6 4.65 -29.14 -2.74
CA LYS A 6 4.47 -28.79 -1.33
C LYS A 6 3.70 -27.48 -1.16
N THR A 7 3.92 -26.50 -2.03
CA THR A 7 3.13 -25.26 -2.06
C THR A 7 1.66 -25.56 -2.33
N LEU A 8 1.33 -26.35 -3.35
CA LEU A 8 -0.06 -26.73 -3.64
C LEU A 8 -0.69 -27.49 -2.47
N GLN A 9 0.07 -28.40 -1.83
CA GLN A 9 -0.40 -29.09 -0.64
C GLN A 9 -0.72 -28.10 0.50
N ILE A 10 0.14 -27.10 0.75
CA ILE A 10 -0.13 -26.08 1.78
C ILE A 10 -1.38 -25.28 1.42
N LEU A 11 -1.53 -24.86 0.18
CA LEU A 11 -2.70 -24.10 -0.27
C LEU A 11 -4.02 -24.90 -0.18
N ASP A 12 -3.97 -26.22 -0.33
CA ASP A 12 -5.13 -27.11 -0.30
C ASP A 12 -5.48 -27.57 1.14
N GLU A 13 -4.46 -27.85 1.96
CA GLU A 13 -4.63 -28.48 3.28
C GLU A 13 -4.63 -27.48 4.45
N THR A 14 -4.33 -26.20 4.23
CA THR A 14 -4.32 -25.17 5.28
C THR A 14 -5.17 -23.95 4.91
N ASP A 15 -5.43 -23.09 5.89
CA ASP A 15 -6.19 -21.85 5.69
C ASP A 15 -5.36 -20.72 5.05
N ALA A 16 -4.22 -21.02 4.42
CA ALA A 16 -3.25 -20.03 3.96
C ALA A 16 -3.83 -18.96 3.02
N LEU A 17 -4.83 -19.31 2.20
CA LEU A 17 -5.49 -18.35 1.33
C LEU A 17 -6.45 -17.41 2.09
N ALA A 18 -7.12 -17.93 3.12
CA ALA A 18 -8.03 -17.14 3.94
C ALA A 18 -7.26 -16.20 4.89
N THR A 19 -6.14 -16.65 5.44
CA THR A 19 -5.28 -15.85 6.33
C THR A 19 -4.65 -14.67 5.58
N ILE A 20 -4.08 -14.88 4.38
CA ILE A 20 -3.52 -13.76 3.58
C ILE A 20 -4.60 -12.79 3.10
N GLN A 21 -5.82 -13.26 2.81
CA GLN A 21 -6.94 -12.39 2.49
C GLN A 21 -7.28 -11.52 3.69
N LYS A 22 -7.44 -12.14 4.86
CA LYS A 22 -7.77 -11.44 6.11
C LYS A 22 -6.72 -10.40 6.48
N TYR A 23 -5.44 -10.75 6.34
CA TYR A 23 -4.33 -9.81 6.54
C TYR A 23 -4.44 -8.62 5.59
N GLY A 24 -4.72 -8.86 4.31
CA GLY A 24 -4.92 -7.81 3.32
C GLY A 24 -6.08 -6.87 3.68
N GLU A 25 -7.21 -7.40 4.13
CA GLU A 25 -8.36 -6.61 4.58
C GLU A 25 -8.03 -5.74 5.80
N ASP A 26 -7.31 -6.30 6.77
CA ASP A 26 -6.89 -5.56 7.97
C ASP A 26 -5.88 -4.46 7.64
N LEU A 27 -4.95 -4.74 6.71
CA LEU A 27 -4.01 -3.75 6.20
C LEU A 27 -4.74 -2.61 5.48
N GLN A 28 -5.65 -2.92 4.56
CA GLN A 28 -6.46 -1.90 3.86
C GLN A 28 -7.23 -1.02 4.84
N ALA A 29 -7.87 -1.61 5.85
CA ALA A 29 -8.60 -0.87 6.87
C ALA A 29 -7.68 0.06 7.69
N GLY A 30 -6.50 -0.42 8.08
CA GLY A 30 -5.52 0.36 8.82
C GLY A 30 -4.95 1.53 8.00
N LEU A 31 -4.53 1.26 6.76
CA LEU A 31 -4.05 2.28 5.82
C LEU A 31 -5.13 3.33 5.57
N SER A 32 -6.38 2.89 5.36
CA SER A 32 -7.52 3.79 5.15
C SER A 32 -7.76 4.71 6.33
N GLY A 33 -7.67 4.20 7.56
CA GLY A 33 -7.79 5.02 8.78
C GLY A 33 -6.73 6.11 8.85
N ILE A 34 -5.47 5.76 8.58
CA ILE A 34 -4.32 6.69 8.59
C ILE A 34 -4.49 7.81 7.55
N LEU A 35 -4.89 7.44 6.33
CA LEU A 35 -5.07 8.39 5.21
C LEU A 35 -6.30 9.29 5.43
N THR A 36 -7.42 8.72 5.88
CA THR A 36 -8.65 9.46 6.19
C THR A 36 -8.41 10.50 7.28
N ALA A 37 -7.67 10.16 8.33
CA ALA A 37 -7.34 11.08 9.42
C ALA A 37 -6.55 12.31 8.94
N ARG A 38 -5.87 12.20 7.80
CA ARG A 38 -5.08 13.26 7.15
C ARG A 38 -5.81 13.94 5.99
N GLY A 39 -7.06 13.57 5.73
CA GLY A 39 -7.85 14.10 4.61
C GLY A 39 -7.30 13.72 3.24
N ILE A 40 -6.60 12.59 3.14
CA ILE A 40 -6.04 12.09 1.88
C ILE A 40 -7.07 11.16 1.23
N GLU A 41 -7.59 11.58 0.07
CA GLU A 41 -8.43 10.73 -0.76
C GLU A 41 -7.65 9.51 -1.25
N HIS A 42 -8.27 8.34 -1.12
CA HIS A 42 -7.65 7.07 -1.48
C HIS A 42 -8.69 6.01 -1.83
N SER A 43 -8.27 5.06 -2.64
CA SER A 43 -9.06 3.90 -3.03
C SER A 43 -8.16 2.67 -3.19
N PHE A 44 -8.77 1.50 -3.04
CA PHE A 44 -8.11 0.22 -3.23
C PHE A 44 -8.72 -0.54 -4.40
N VAL A 45 -7.91 -1.29 -5.14
CA VAL A 45 -8.37 -2.23 -6.17
C VAL A 45 -7.74 -3.60 -5.99
N GLY A 46 -8.29 -4.60 -6.68
CA GLY A 46 -7.75 -5.95 -6.66
C GLY A 46 -8.22 -6.77 -5.46
N HIS A 47 -7.68 -7.97 -5.35
CA HIS A 47 -7.96 -8.86 -4.21
C HIS A 47 -7.20 -8.34 -2.97
N PRO A 48 -7.72 -8.49 -1.73
CA PRO A 48 -7.01 -7.97 -0.54
C PRO A 48 -5.57 -8.44 -0.38
N SER A 49 -5.25 -9.67 -0.80
CA SER A 49 -3.88 -10.22 -0.79
C SER A 49 -3.00 -9.78 -1.97
N MET A 50 -3.55 -9.05 -2.93
CA MET A 50 -2.90 -8.51 -4.14
C MET A 50 -3.55 -7.15 -4.47
N MET A 51 -3.34 -6.18 -3.58
CA MET A 51 -4.06 -4.90 -3.61
C MET A 51 -3.29 -3.81 -4.35
N GLY A 52 -3.99 -2.94 -5.06
CA GLY A 52 -3.46 -1.64 -5.48
C GLY A 52 -3.93 -0.54 -4.53
N LEU A 53 -3.09 0.46 -4.25
CA LEU A 53 -3.41 1.67 -3.49
C LEU A 53 -3.28 2.88 -4.39
N PHE A 54 -4.38 3.63 -4.57
CA PHE A 54 -4.41 4.84 -5.38
C PHE A 54 -4.83 6.03 -4.54
N PHE A 55 -4.21 7.18 -4.77
CA PHE A 55 -4.58 8.44 -4.13
C PHE A 55 -5.60 9.20 -4.98
N SER A 56 -6.84 8.73 -4.91
CA SER A 56 -8.03 9.25 -5.60
C SER A 56 -9.27 8.74 -4.87
N GLU A 57 -10.32 9.55 -4.79
CA GLU A 57 -11.61 9.15 -4.20
C GLU A 57 -12.18 7.90 -4.90
N ASN A 58 -12.06 7.84 -6.23
CA ASN A 58 -12.56 6.74 -7.03
C ASN A 58 -11.42 5.86 -7.53
N ALA A 59 -11.64 4.54 -7.48
CA ALA A 59 -10.72 3.55 -8.03
C ALA A 59 -10.59 3.72 -9.55
N PRO A 60 -9.36 3.76 -10.10
CA PRO A 60 -9.17 3.82 -11.55
C PRO A 60 -9.61 2.50 -12.20
N VAL A 61 -10.34 2.57 -13.32
CA VAL A 61 -10.74 1.36 -14.08
C VAL A 61 -9.90 1.15 -15.34
N ASP A 62 -9.13 2.16 -15.75
CA ASP A 62 -8.17 2.07 -16.83
C ASP A 62 -6.93 2.95 -16.59
N TYR A 63 -6.01 2.93 -17.56
CA TYR A 63 -4.77 3.72 -17.50
C TYR A 63 -5.03 5.25 -17.53
N ARG A 64 -6.08 5.72 -18.21
CA ARG A 64 -6.40 7.16 -18.27
C ARG A 64 -6.90 7.65 -16.94
N ASP A 65 -7.69 6.85 -16.23
CA ASP A 65 -8.11 7.16 -14.87
C ASP A 65 -6.90 7.20 -13.93
N TRP A 66 -5.97 6.24 -14.06
CA TRP A 66 -4.75 6.21 -13.26
C TRP A 66 -3.94 7.51 -13.40
N VAL A 67 -3.77 8.04 -14.62
CA VAL A 67 -3.04 9.32 -14.85
C VAL A 67 -3.64 10.49 -14.07
N ASN A 68 -4.94 10.45 -13.75
CA ASN A 68 -5.62 11.50 -13.00
C ASN A 68 -5.59 11.28 -11.48
N THR A 69 -5.04 10.17 -10.99
CA THR A 69 -4.79 9.97 -9.56
C THR A 69 -3.61 10.83 -9.10
N ASN A 70 -3.47 11.04 -7.79
CA ASN A 70 -2.27 11.66 -7.21
C ASN A 70 -1.11 10.64 -7.12
N TYR A 71 -0.70 10.11 -8.27
CA TYR A 71 0.40 9.15 -8.36
C TYR A 71 1.74 9.79 -7.95
N GLU A 72 1.92 11.10 -8.10
CA GLU A 72 3.13 11.81 -7.62
C GLU A 72 3.29 11.71 -6.10
N PHE A 73 2.18 11.68 -5.34
CA PHE A 73 2.23 11.43 -3.90
C PHE A 73 2.68 10.01 -3.60
N TYR A 74 2.22 9.02 -4.37
CA TYR A 74 2.70 7.64 -4.25
C TYR A 74 4.20 7.54 -4.56
N ASP A 75 4.66 8.16 -5.65
CA ASP A 75 6.07 8.20 -6.06
C ASP A 75 6.96 8.84 -4.97
N SER A 76 6.40 9.79 -4.21
CA SER A 76 7.07 10.43 -3.09
C SER A 76 6.95 9.66 -1.77
N LEU A 77 5.98 8.76 -1.65
CA LEU A 77 5.72 7.95 -0.45
C LEU A 77 6.55 6.67 -0.45
N ALA A 78 6.63 5.98 -1.58
CA ALA A 78 7.32 4.69 -1.69
C ALA A 78 8.79 4.74 -1.21
N PRO A 79 9.59 5.77 -1.55
CA PRO A 79 10.95 5.89 -1.00
C PRO A 79 10.98 6.09 0.52
N GLU A 80 10.05 6.84 1.11
CA GLU A 80 10.01 7.00 2.57
C GLU A 80 9.64 5.69 3.27
N LEU A 81 8.74 4.90 2.67
CA LEU A 81 8.43 3.55 3.14
C LEU A 81 9.69 2.66 3.10
N HIS A 82 10.47 2.72 2.03
CA HIS A 82 11.72 1.97 1.89
C HIS A 82 12.74 2.34 2.96
N GLU A 83 12.93 3.63 3.23
CA GLU A 83 13.84 4.13 4.29
C GLU A 83 13.41 3.65 5.69
N LEU A 84 12.10 3.45 5.91
CA LEU A 84 11.57 2.89 7.14
C LEU A 84 11.56 1.35 7.14
N GLY A 85 11.98 0.70 6.06
CA GLY A 85 12.09 -0.75 5.94
C GLY A 85 10.82 -1.46 5.47
N ILE A 86 9.86 -0.72 4.91
CA ILE A 86 8.66 -1.27 4.27
C ILE A 86 8.89 -1.27 2.75
N LEU A 87 9.18 -2.44 2.18
CA LEU A 87 9.47 -2.58 0.76
C LEU A 87 8.18 -2.74 -0.05
N VAL A 88 7.80 -1.68 -0.74
CA VAL A 88 6.68 -1.65 -1.70
C VAL A 88 7.22 -1.45 -3.10
N GLU A 89 6.49 -1.85 -4.14
CA GLU A 89 6.92 -1.50 -5.49
C GLU A 89 6.78 0.03 -5.67
N PRO A 90 7.87 0.74 -6.06
CA PRO A 90 7.85 2.20 -6.29
C PRO A 90 7.16 2.59 -7.61
N ASP A 91 6.07 1.90 -7.95
CA ASP A 91 5.18 2.18 -9.07
C ASP A 91 3.74 1.95 -8.61
N SER A 92 2.92 3.00 -8.56
CA SER A 92 1.51 2.91 -8.11
C SER A 92 0.63 2.02 -8.97
N ARG A 93 1.10 1.60 -10.15
CA ARG A 93 0.39 0.67 -11.03
C ARG A 93 0.57 -0.79 -10.62
N GLU A 94 1.62 -1.08 -9.84
CA GLU A 94 1.95 -2.42 -9.41
C GLU A 94 1.31 -2.73 -8.04
N PRO A 95 0.73 -3.93 -7.85
CA PRO A 95 0.05 -4.27 -6.62
C PRO A 95 1.03 -4.66 -5.50
N TRP A 96 0.55 -4.55 -4.26
CA TRP A 96 1.21 -5.07 -3.07
C TRP A 96 0.76 -6.51 -2.84
N PHE A 97 1.73 -7.40 -2.65
CA PHE A 97 1.48 -8.83 -2.47
C PHE A 97 1.64 -9.24 -1.00
N MET A 98 0.62 -9.90 -0.46
CA MET A 98 0.67 -10.48 0.88
C MET A 98 1.13 -11.93 0.81
N CYS A 99 1.86 -12.37 1.83
CA CYS A 99 2.29 -13.76 1.96
C CYS A 99 1.98 -14.29 3.36
N GLU A 100 2.00 -15.60 3.50
CA GLU A 100 1.63 -16.28 4.75
C GLU A 100 2.63 -16.06 5.90
N ALA A 101 3.79 -15.45 5.61
CA ALA A 101 4.72 -15.02 6.65
C ALA A 101 4.32 -13.70 7.32
N HIS A 102 3.38 -12.95 6.75
CA HIS A 102 2.88 -11.72 7.35
C HIS A 102 2.00 -12.04 8.58
N ASP A 103 2.38 -11.51 9.73
CA ASP A 103 1.66 -11.70 11.00
C ASP A 103 1.20 -10.37 11.61
N VAL A 104 0.51 -10.44 12.75
CA VAL A 104 -0.01 -9.26 13.46
C VAL A 104 1.08 -8.26 13.87
N LYS A 105 2.33 -8.69 14.02
CA LYS A 105 3.45 -7.79 14.34
C LYS A 105 3.91 -7.07 13.08
N CYS A 106 4.03 -7.77 11.95
CA CYS A 106 4.27 -7.17 10.64
C CYS A 106 3.22 -6.10 10.32
N LEU A 107 1.94 -6.39 10.60
CA LEU A 107 0.84 -5.45 10.37
C LEU A 107 1.01 -4.19 11.21
N ALA A 108 1.19 -4.33 12.53
CA ALA A 108 1.34 -3.20 13.45
C ALA A 108 2.56 -2.34 13.07
N GLU A 109 3.69 -2.94 12.77
CA GLU A 109 4.91 -2.24 12.35
C GLU A 109 4.72 -1.52 11.01
N THR A 110 4.03 -2.17 10.05
CA THR A 110 3.75 -1.57 8.74
C THR A 110 2.85 -0.35 8.89
N LEU A 111 1.80 -0.41 9.71
CA LEU A 111 0.89 0.71 9.92
C LEU A 111 1.58 1.89 10.62
N ASP A 112 2.37 1.64 11.66
CA ASP A 112 3.14 2.69 12.36
C ASP A 112 4.14 3.40 11.43
N LYS A 113 4.87 2.63 10.64
CA LYS A 113 5.84 3.16 9.67
C LYS A 113 5.16 3.83 8.49
N PHE A 114 4.04 3.29 8.01
CA PHE A 114 3.26 3.92 6.95
C PHE A 114 2.73 5.29 7.40
N GLU A 115 2.21 5.38 8.62
CA GLU A 115 1.79 6.65 9.19
C GLU A 115 2.93 7.69 9.22
N THR A 116 4.10 7.27 9.69
CA THR A 116 5.31 8.11 9.71
C THR A 116 5.72 8.54 8.30
N ALA A 117 5.71 7.62 7.32
CA ALA A 117 6.05 7.90 5.93
C ALA A 117 5.10 8.94 5.32
N VAL A 118 3.79 8.78 5.52
CA VAL A 118 2.78 9.74 5.04
C VAL A 118 3.05 11.15 5.60
N ASP A 119 3.35 11.27 6.89
CA ASP A 119 3.66 12.57 7.51
C ASP A 119 4.92 13.22 6.92
N ILE A 120 5.94 12.43 6.59
CA ILE A 120 7.15 12.92 5.93
C ILE A 120 6.83 13.38 4.51
N THR A 121 6.09 12.58 3.75
CA THR A 121 5.69 12.89 2.37
C THR A 121 4.86 14.18 2.31
N MET A 122 3.90 14.36 3.22
CA MET A 122 3.11 15.59 3.33
C MET A 122 3.98 16.82 3.61
N LYS A 123 4.95 16.72 4.54
CA LYS A 123 5.89 17.82 4.83
C LYS A 123 6.72 18.19 3.60
N LYS A 124 7.21 17.19 2.85
CA LYS A 124 7.96 17.41 1.60
C LYS A 124 7.09 18.08 0.53
N ALA A 125 5.84 17.64 0.37
CA ALA A 125 4.89 18.23 -0.57
C ALA A 125 4.60 19.71 -0.26
N HIS A 126 4.36 20.05 1.01
CA HIS A 126 4.16 21.44 1.44
C HIS A 126 5.39 22.31 1.20
N ALA A 127 6.60 21.82 1.49
CA ALA A 127 7.84 22.56 1.24
C ALA A 127 8.05 22.86 -0.26
N LYS A 128 7.75 21.90 -1.13
CA LYS A 128 7.82 22.06 -2.59
C LYS A 128 6.85 23.12 -3.10
N GLN A 129 5.61 23.14 -2.60
CA GLN A 129 4.61 24.15 -2.95
C GLN A 129 4.99 25.56 -2.46
N GLY A 130 5.57 25.67 -1.26
CA GLY A 130 6.08 26.94 -0.74
C GLY A 130 7.19 27.53 -1.61
N SER A 131 8.14 26.69 -2.04
CA SER A 131 9.25 27.08 -2.92
C SER A 131 8.76 27.59 -4.29
N LEU A 132 7.79 26.89 -4.90
CA LEU A 132 7.20 27.28 -6.19
C LEU A 132 6.42 28.60 -6.14
N ARG A 133 5.85 28.96 -4.98
CA ARG A 133 5.12 30.22 -4.82
C ARG A 133 6.02 31.43 -4.54
N SER A 134 7.28 31.18 -4.17
CA SER A 134 8.29 32.21 -3.88
C SER A 134 9.25 32.50 -5.04
N ALA A 135 9.11 31.79 -6.16
CA ALA A 135 9.88 31.97 -7.41
C ALA A 135 9.06 32.72 -8.46
#